data_AF-A0A7X1LXW7-F1
#
_entry.id   AF-A0A7X1LXW7-F1
#
_cell.length_a   1.000
_cell.length_b   1.000
_cell.length_c   1.000
_cell.angle_alpha   90.00
_cell.angle_beta   90.00
_cell.angle_gamma   90.00
#
_symmetry.space_group_name_H-M   'P 1'
#
loop_
_entity.id
_entity.type
_entity.pdbx_description
1 polymer ?
#
loop_
_entity_poly.entity_id
_entity_poly.type
_entity_poly.pdbx_seq_one_letter_code
_entity_poly.pdbx_strand_id
1 'polypeptide(L)'
;MSDEQAGSPVREGSPDSAVDRVADFYGAYIDAVDDGTDDLGSELRAHYLTEDLRQRLAAWEEANHADGVLRAQDVPTHWEVRYHDSGAGHLFTTVTLTWGTGPDAGHTRLAVQSDLSTKLISDIEDG
;
A
#
# COMPACT_ATOMS: atom_id res chain seq x y z
N MET A 1 -26.07 25.71 25.78
CA MET A 1 -25.17 24.55 25.62
C MET A 1 -25.70 23.80 24.42
N SER A 2 -24.98 23.84 23.31
CA SER A 2 -25.29 23.05 22.12
C SER A 2 -24.09 22.14 21.93
N ASP A 3 -24.30 20.84 22.14
CA ASP A 3 -23.29 19.83 21.88
C ASP A 3 -22.97 19.83 20.39
N GLU A 4 -21.76 20.24 20.07
CA GLU A 4 -21.14 20.02 18.77
C GLU A 4 -20.89 18.51 18.69
N GLN A 5 -21.72 17.79 17.94
CA GLN A 5 -21.43 16.40 17.63
C GLN A 5 -20.13 16.36 16.82
N ALA A 6 -19.04 16.05 17.50
CA ALA A 6 -17.81 15.61 16.86
C ALA A 6 -18.14 14.31 16.11
N GLY A 7 -18.49 14.42 14.82
CA GLY A 7 -18.72 13.28 13.97
C GLY A 7 -17.47 12.41 13.96
N SER A 8 -17.61 11.15 14.39
CA SER A 8 -16.53 10.17 14.30
C SER A 8 -16.04 10.05 12.86
N PRO A 9 -14.75 9.71 12.64
CA PRO A 9 -14.25 9.51 11.29
C PRO A 9 -15.01 8.35 10.63
N VAL A 10 -15.73 8.65 9.55
CA VAL A 10 -16.29 7.65 8.64
C VAL A 10 -15.24 7.36 7.58
N ARG A 11 -14.89 6.09 7.40
CA ARG A 11 -14.11 5.61 6.25
C ARG A 11 -15.03 4.86 5.32
N GLU A 12 -15.00 5.21 4.05
CA GLU A 12 -15.76 4.56 2.98
C GLU A 12 -14.81 4.05 1.91
N GLY A 13 -15.25 3.03 1.18
CA GLY A 13 -14.48 2.42 0.09
C GLY A 13 -15.37 1.54 -0.76
N SER A 14 -14.88 1.20 -1.96
CA SER A 14 -15.57 0.39 -2.94
C SER A 14 -14.65 -0.69 -3.52
N PRO A 15 -15.12 -1.95 -3.64
CA PRO A 15 -14.36 -3.00 -4.35
C PRO A 15 -14.21 -2.71 -5.86
N ASP A 16 -14.92 -1.69 -6.37
CA ASP A 16 -14.79 -1.20 -7.73
C ASP A 16 -13.76 -0.08 -7.91
N SER A 17 -13.28 0.53 -6.83
CA SER A 17 -12.24 1.54 -6.85
C SER A 17 -10.86 0.87 -6.76
N ALA A 18 -10.05 1.04 -7.79
CA ALA A 18 -8.65 0.57 -7.75
C ALA A 18 -7.81 1.38 -6.74
N VAL A 19 -8.16 2.65 -6.45
CA VAL A 19 -7.51 3.44 -5.38
C VAL A 19 -7.81 2.82 -4.01
N ASP A 20 -9.06 2.43 -3.76
CA ASP A 20 -9.46 1.84 -2.49
C ASP A 20 -8.82 0.46 -2.33
N ARG A 21 -8.71 -0.33 -3.41
CA ARG A 21 -7.98 -1.60 -3.36
C ARG A 21 -6.49 -1.44 -3.03
N VAL A 22 -5.84 -0.37 -3.48
CA VAL A 22 -4.46 -0.06 -3.06
C VAL A 22 -4.42 0.28 -1.57
N ALA A 23 -5.36 1.10 -1.09
CA ALA A 23 -5.46 1.45 0.34
C ALA A 23 -5.75 0.22 1.22
N ASP A 24 -6.69 -0.64 0.82
CA ASP A 24 -7.02 -1.89 1.50
C ASP A 24 -5.82 -2.83 1.57
N PHE A 25 -5.07 -2.96 0.46
CA PHE A 25 -3.85 -3.76 0.42
C PHE A 25 -2.80 -3.26 1.39
N TYR A 26 -2.40 -1.98 1.29
CA TYR A 26 -1.35 -1.44 2.15
C TYR A 26 -1.76 -1.45 3.62
N GLY A 27 -3.03 -1.16 3.94
CA GLY A 27 -3.55 -1.27 5.30
C GLY A 27 -3.42 -2.68 5.86
N ALA A 28 -4.01 -3.66 5.20
CA ALA A 28 -3.99 -5.05 5.68
C ALA A 28 -2.58 -5.66 5.65
N TYR A 29 -1.76 -5.30 4.65
CA TYR A 29 -0.40 -5.83 4.49
C TYR A 29 0.53 -5.29 5.59
N ILE A 30 0.46 -4.00 5.89
CA ILE A 30 1.26 -3.40 6.98
C ILE A 30 0.86 -4.01 8.32
N ASP A 31 -0.45 -4.17 8.60
CA ASP A 31 -0.93 -4.83 9.82
C ASP A 31 -0.37 -6.27 9.92
N ALA A 32 -0.43 -7.04 8.83
CA ALA A 32 0.07 -8.41 8.81
C ALA A 32 1.59 -8.53 9.06
N VAL A 33 2.38 -7.59 8.52
CA VAL A 33 3.82 -7.53 8.73
C VAL A 33 4.16 -7.08 10.16
N ASP A 34 3.44 -6.09 10.71
CA ASP A 34 3.62 -5.62 12.10
C ASP A 34 3.30 -6.72 13.11
N ASP A 35 2.19 -7.44 12.89
CA ASP A 35 1.76 -8.55 13.74
C ASP A 35 2.66 -9.79 13.62
N GLY A 36 3.52 -9.86 12.60
CA GLY A 36 4.38 -11.03 12.33
C GLY A 36 3.58 -12.27 11.92
N THR A 37 2.49 -12.10 11.16
CA THR A 37 1.65 -13.23 10.73
C THR A 37 2.21 -13.87 9.46
N ASP A 38 2.91 -15.00 9.63
CA ASP A 38 3.75 -15.62 8.59
C ASP A 38 3.05 -15.88 7.24
N ASP A 39 1.78 -16.30 7.24
CA ASP A 39 1.08 -16.68 6.00
C ASP A 39 0.28 -15.51 5.37
N LEU A 40 -0.27 -14.61 6.19
CA LEU A 40 -1.23 -13.61 5.75
C LEU A 40 -0.61 -12.60 4.76
N GLY A 41 0.64 -12.17 5.00
CA GLY A 41 1.34 -11.27 4.09
C GLY A 41 1.47 -11.85 2.67
N SER A 42 1.73 -13.16 2.58
CA SER A 42 1.86 -13.86 1.30
C SER A 42 0.51 -14.03 0.60
N GLU A 43 -0.56 -14.31 1.35
CA GLU A 43 -1.93 -14.39 0.81
C GLU A 43 -2.43 -13.03 0.29
N LEU A 44 -2.16 -11.95 1.03
CA LEU A 44 -2.49 -10.59 0.61
C LEU A 44 -1.74 -10.22 -0.68
N ARG A 45 -0.44 -10.51 -0.76
CA ARG A 45 0.32 -10.32 -2.00
C ARG A 45 -0.28 -11.10 -3.15
N ALA A 46 -0.68 -12.37 -2.94
CA ALA A 46 -1.31 -13.18 -3.97
C ALA A 46 -2.68 -12.65 -4.41
N HIS A 47 -3.43 -12.01 -3.52
CA HIS A 47 -4.75 -11.47 -3.79
C HIS A 47 -4.72 -10.11 -4.50
N TYR A 48 -3.78 -9.23 -4.15
CA TYR A 48 -3.76 -7.83 -4.62
C TYR A 48 -2.74 -7.54 -5.71
N LEU A 49 -1.67 -8.33 -5.81
CA LEU A 49 -0.59 -8.10 -6.78
C LEU A 49 -0.71 -9.04 -7.98
N THR A 50 -0.24 -8.59 -9.14
CA THR A 50 -0.02 -9.48 -10.27
C THR A 50 1.08 -10.51 -9.96
N GLU A 51 1.01 -11.68 -10.60
CA GLU A 51 2.04 -12.71 -10.48
C GLU A 51 3.42 -12.18 -10.92
N ASP A 52 3.47 -11.44 -12.03
CA ASP A 52 4.71 -10.85 -12.55
C ASP A 52 5.33 -9.85 -11.57
N LEU A 53 4.52 -9.02 -10.89
CA LEU A 53 5.02 -8.13 -9.84
C LEU A 53 5.56 -8.94 -8.67
N ARG A 54 4.86 -9.97 -8.19
CA ARG A 54 5.34 -10.81 -7.08
C ARG A 54 6.70 -11.42 -7.37
N GLN A 55 6.94 -11.89 -8.59
CA GLN A 55 8.24 -12.44 -8.98
C GLN A 55 9.35 -11.38 -8.98
N ARG A 56 9.05 -10.17 -9.49
CA ARG A 56 10.00 -9.04 -9.47
C ARG A 56 10.31 -8.58 -8.04
N LEU A 57 9.31 -8.55 -7.16
CA LEU A 57 9.51 -8.26 -5.75
C LEU A 57 10.41 -9.30 -5.10
N ALA A 58 10.13 -10.60 -5.27
CA ALA A 58 10.97 -11.67 -4.71
C ALA A 58 12.44 -11.55 -5.14
N ALA A 59 12.71 -11.27 -6.41
CA ALA A 59 14.07 -11.04 -6.91
C ALA A 59 14.72 -9.80 -6.29
N TRP A 60 13.95 -8.72 -6.09
CA TRP A 60 14.46 -7.52 -5.44
C TRP A 60 14.73 -7.76 -3.95
N GLU A 61 13.85 -8.48 -3.25
CA GLU A 61 13.97 -8.81 -1.83
C GLU A 61 15.21 -9.67 -1.56
N GLU A 62 15.48 -10.66 -2.42
CA GLU A 62 16.69 -11.48 -2.35
C GLU A 62 17.96 -10.61 -2.48
N ALA A 63 17.95 -9.62 -3.37
CA ALA A 63 19.09 -8.76 -3.62
C ALA A 63 19.30 -7.68 -2.54
N ASN A 64 18.24 -7.20 -1.90
CA ASN A 64 18.26 -6.04 -1.01
C ASN A 64 18.08 -6.39 0.47
N HIS A 65 17.66 -7.62 0.80
CA HIS A 65 17.37 -8.07 2.16
C HIS A 65 16.37 -7.17 2.90
N ALA A 66 15.38 -6.66 2.17
CA ALA A 66 14.33 -5.76 2.64
C ALA A 66 12.99 -6.20 2.06
N ASP A 67 11.87 -5.78 2.66
CA ASP A 67 10.54 -5.99 2.11
C ASP A 67 10.37 -5.17 0.82
N GLY A 68 10.01 -5.82 -0.29
CA GLY A 68 9.91 -5.20 -1.59
C GLY A 68 8.67 -4.33 -1.79
N VAL A 69 7.58 -4.59 -1.07
CA VAL A 69 6.37 -3.76 -1.09
C VAL A 69 6.61 -2.46 -0.32
N LEU A 70 7.31 -2.56 0.81
CA LEU A 70 7.62 -1.43 1.69
C LEU A 70 8.90 -0.68 1.28
N ARG A 71 9.74 -1.30 0.46
CA ARG A 71 11.10 -0.85 0.10
C ARG A 71 11.97 -0.57 1.32
N ALA A 72 11.80 -1.34 2.40
CA ALA A 72 12.43 -1.11 3.69
C ALA A 72 12.58 -2.40 4.51
N GLN A 73 13.45 -2.38 5.51
CA GLN A 73 13.62 -3.49 6.46
C GLN A 73 12.65 -3.41 7.66
N ASP A 74 12.14 -2.21 7.94
CA ASP A 74 11.23 -1.95 9.06
C ASP A 74 9.78 -1.82 8.58
N VAL A 75 8.85 -1.70 9.53
CA VAL A 75 7.41 -1.50 9.28
C VAL A 75 7.05 -0.02 9.47
N PRO A 76 6.29 0.59 8.54
CA PRO A 76 5.90 1.99 8.67
C PRO A 76 4.84 2.17 9.76
N THR A 77 4.91 3.30 10.46
CA THR A 77 3.95 3.67 11.51
C THR A 77 2.66 4.28 10.95
N HIS A 78 2.71 4.77 9.72
CA HIS A 78 1.57 5.36 9.03
C HIS A 78 1.72 5.22 7.51
N TRP A 79 0.59 5.15 6.82
CA TRP A 79 0.53 5.12 5.37
C TRP A 79 -0.61 6.01 4.86
N GLU A 80 -0.42 6.54 3.66
CA GLU A 80 -1.41 7.34 2.94
C GLU A 80 -1.38 6.96 1.46
N VAL A 81 -2.55 6.83 0.84
CA VAL A 81 -2.69 6.59 -0.60
C VAL A 81 -3.34 7.81 -1.25
N ARG A 82 -2.71 8.31 -2.31
CA ARG A 82 -3.26 9.38 -3.14
C ARG A 82 -3.44 8.92 -4.58
N TYR A 83 -4.60 9.19 -5.16
CA TYR A 83 -4.77 9.15 -6.61
C TYR A 83 -3.81 10.16 -7.26
N HIS A 84 -3.14 9.73 -8.32
CA HIS A 84 -2.28 10.60 -9.12
C HIS A 84 -2.87 10.81 -10.51
N ASP A 85 -2.98 9.73 -11.30
CA ASP A 85 -3.50 9.80 -12.68
C ASP A 85 -4.09 8.45 -13.13
N SER A 86 -4.71 8.41 -14.31
CA SER A 86 -5.12 7.17 -14.98
C SER A 86 -5.01 7.30 -16.50
N GLY A 87 -4.62 6.23 -17.17
CA GLY A 87 -4.41 6.24 -18.60
C GLY A 87 -3.88 4.92 -19.13
N ALA A 88 -4.06 4.69 -20.43
CA ALA A 88 -3.57 3.49 -21.12
C ALA A 88 -3.98 2.14 -20.48
N GLY A 89 -5.11 2.09 -19.75
CA GLY A 89 -5.57 0.88 -19.06
C GLY A 89 -5.03 0.73 -17.63
N HIS A 90 -4.31 1.72 -17.11
CA HIS A 90 -3.74 1.72 -15.76
C HIS A 90 -4.23 2.88 -14.90
N LEU A 91 -4.19 2.66 -13.59
CA LEU A 91 -4.35 3.65 -12.52
C LEU A 91 -2.98 3.87 -11.88
N PHE A 92 -2.64 5.13 -11.61
CA PHE A 92 -1.43 5.53 -10.90
C PHE A 92 -1.80 6.16 -9.56
N THR A 93 -1.20 5.65 -8.49
CA THR A 93 -1.34 6.15 -7.13
C THR A 93 0.03 6.41 -6.53
N THR A 94 0.10 7.31 -5.56
CA THR A 94 1.27 7.50 -4.72
C THR A 94 0.97 6.98 -3.32
N VAL A 95 1.79 6.05 -2.84
CA VAL A 95 1.73 5.57 -1.46
C VAL A 95 2.83 6.24 -0.67
N THR A 96 2.47 6.98 0.37
CA THR A 96 3.44 7.58 1.29
C THR A 96 3.50 6.75 2.56
N LEU A 97 4.66 6.19 2.84
CA LEU A 97 4.97 5.46 4.07
C LEU A 97 5.69 6.39 5.03
N THR A 98 5.32 6.35 6.32
CA THR A 98 5.92 7.15 7.38
C THR A 98 6.66 6.24 8.35
N TRP A 99 7.85 6.66 8.75
CA TRP A 99 8.77 5.89 9.58
C TRP A 99 9.03 6.62 10.89
N GLY A 100 8.67 5.99 12.01
CA GLY A 100 8.79 6.58 13.35
C GLY A 100 7.62 7.48 13.73
N THR A 101 7.79 8.28 14.78
CA THR A 101 6.74 9.16 15.31
C THR A 101 7.27 10.57 15.56
N GLY A 102 6.37 11.56 15.52
CA GLY A 102 6.72 12.96 15.79
C GLY A 102 7.11 13.76 14.53
N PRO A 103 7.57 15.00 14.71
CA PRO A 103 7.79 15.95 13.60
C PRO A 103 8.97 15.60 12.68
N ASP A 104 9.89 14.73 13.14
CA ASP A 104 11.06 14.31 12.39
C ASP A 104 10.90 12.90 11.77
N ALA A 105 9.66 12.40 11.67
CA ALA A 105 9.37 11.12 11.06
C ALA A 105 9.85 11.08 9.59
N GLY A 106 10.49 9.99 9.21
CA GLY A 106 10.95 9.78 7.83
C GLY A 106 9.78 9.47 6.91
N HIS A 107 9.91 9.74 5.62
CA HIS A 107 8.90 9.39 4.62
C HIS A 107 9.51 8.74 3.39
N THR A 108 8.88 7.66 2.92
CA THR A 108 9.14 7.06 1.60
C THR A 108 7.92 7.25 0.72
N ARG A 109 8.11 7.59 -0.55
CA ARG A 109 7.03 7.66 -1.54
C ARG A 109 7.21 6.55 -2.55
N LEU A 110 6.14 5.83 -2.82
CA LEU A 110 6.09 4.76 -3.80
C LEU A 110 5.12 5.14 -4.91
N ALA A 111 5.58 5.08 -6.15
CA ALA A 111 4.71 5.11 -7.32
C ALA A 111 4.11 3.71 -7.51
N VAL A 112 2.78 3.61 -7.42
CA VAL A 112 2.06 2.35 -7.49
C VAL A 112 1.13 2.37 -8.70
N GLN A 113 1.32 1.39 -9.58
CA GLN A 113 0.51 1.19 -10.78
C GLN A 113 -0.46 0.03 -10.57
N SER A 114 -1.73 0.20 -10.98
CA SER A 114 -2.73 -0.87 -11.01
C SER A 114 -3.35 -1.03 -12.39
N ASP A 115 -3.65 -2.26 -12.79
CA ASP A 115 -4.39 -2.57 -14.02
C ASP A 115 -5.87 -2.26 -13.83
N LEU A 116 -6.49 -1.44 -14.68
CA LEU A 116 -7.91 -1.09 -14.53
C LEU A 116 -8.86 -2.26 -14.81
N SER A 117 -8.44 -3.25 -15.61
CA SER A 117 -9.27 -4.40 -15.98
C SER A 117 -9.38 -5.42 -14.84
N THR A 118 -8.29 -5.65 -14.10
CA THR A 118 -8.21 -6.63 -13.00
C THR A 118 -8.24 -5.97 -11.63
N LYS A 119 -7.92 -4.68 -11.57
CA LYS A 119 -7.70 -3.87 -10.36
C LYS A 119 -6.54 -4.38 -9.49
N LEU A 120 -5.66 -5.21 -10.05
CA LEU A 120 -4.46 -5.68 -9.38
C LEU A 120 -3.35 -4.65 -9.50
N ILE A 121 -2.53 -4.57 -8.46
CA ILE A 121 -1.31 -3.77 -8.47
C ILE A 121 -0.31 -4.49 -9.38
N SER A 122 0.09 -3.80 -10.44
CA SER A 122 0.98 -4.32 -11.48
C SER A 122 2.41 -3.82 -11.32
N ASP A 123 2.61 -2.70 -10.62
CA ASP A 123 3.95 -2.18 -10.35
C ASP A 123 4.08 -1.34 -9.07
N ILE A 124 5.29 -1.33 -8.51
CA ILE A 124 5.68 -0.54 -7.34
C ILE A 124 7.13 -0.05 -7.55
N GLU A 125 7.34 1.25 -7.62
CA GLU A 125 8.65 1.88 -7.81
C GLU A 125 8.86 3.01 -6.79
N ASP A 126 10.12 3.42 -6.59
CA ASP A 126 10.44 4.61 -5.80
C ASP A 126 9.91 5.86 -6.53
N GLY A 127 9.24 6.76 -5.81
CA GLY A 127 8.56 7.95 -6.35
C GLY A 127 9.22 9.29 -6.06
#